data_AF-A0A9E1HW40-F1
#
_entry.id   AF-A0A9E1HW40-F1
#
_cell.length_a   1.000
_cell.length_b   1.000
_cell.length_c   1.000
_cell.angle_alpha   90.00
_cell.angle_beta   90.00
_cell.angle_gamma   90.00
#
_symmetry.space_group_name_H-M   'P 1'
#
loop_
_entity.id
_entity.type
_entity.pdbx_description
1 polymer ?
#
loop_
_entity_poly.entity_id
_entity_poly.type
_entity_poly.pdbx_seq_one_letter_code
_entity_poly.pdbx_strand_id
1 'polypeptide(L)'
;MRHWAGMPIQTVSTVSAAKTVQIDRAAVRVYETLCGEVKFIVEGSRLGAAEWFPISREYENTADALARCREIMKQIEEAKRSDLQKESGYRDSY
;
A
#
# COMPACT_ATOMS: atom_id res chain seq x y z
N MET A 1 18.03 -14.84 5.23
CA MET A 1 16.84 -14.15 5.78
C MET A 1 15.72 -14.31 4.76
N ARG A 2 14.55 -14.81 5.17
CA ARG A 2 13.38 -14.78 4.28
C ARG A 2 13.04 -13.32 3.99
N HIS A 3 12.83 -13.01 2.73
CA HIS A 3 12.43 -11.67 2.32
C HIS A 3 10.93 -11.53 2.56
N TRP A 4 10.52 -10.52 3.33
CA TRP A 4 9.10 -10.24 3.60
C TRP A 4 8.37 -10.06 2.27
N ALA A 5 7.28 -10.81 2.08
CA ALA A 5 6.58 -10.85 0.79
C ALA A 5 5.79 -9.56 0.49
N GLY A 6 5.58 -8.71 1.50
CA GLY A 6 4.68 -7.57 1.47
C GLY A 6 3.39 -7.84 2.24
N MET A 7 2.60 -6.80 2.43
CA MET A 7 1.24 -6.88 2.98
C MET A 7 0.26 -7.10 1.83
N PRO A 8 -0.62 -8.12 1.91
CA PRO A 8 -1.68 -8.29 0.91
C PRO A 8 -2.70 -7.16 1.04
N ILE A 9 -3.00 -6.50 -0.06
CA ILE A 9 -4.03 -5.46 -0.13
C ILE A 9 -4.84 -5.59 -1.41
N GLN A 10 -6.13 -5.27 -1.33
CA GLN A 10 -6.99 -5.24 -2.50
C GLN A 10 -6.86 -3.89 -3.21
N THR A 11 -6.63 -3.91 -4.52
CA THR A 11 -6.62 -2.71 -5.34
C THR A 11 -8.02 -2.10 -5.43
N VAL A 12 -8.10 -0.78 -5.52
CA VAL A 12 -9.33 -0.04 -5.77
C VAL A 12 -9.28 0.48 -7.20
N SER A 13 -10.24 0.11 -8.03
CA SER A 13 -10.35 0.62 -9.40
C SER A 13 -11.80 0.69 -9.82
N THR A 14 -12.16 1.75 -10.55
CA THR A 14 -13.47 1.92 -11.17
C THR A 14 -13.53 1.33 -12.57
N VAL A 15 -12.37 1.02 -13.17
CA VAL A 15 -12.24 0.61 -14.59
C VAL A 15 -11.67 -0.79 -14.78
N SER A 16 -11.00 -1.35 -13.77
CA SER A 16 -10.40 -2.67 -13.81
C SER A 16 -10.89 -3.54 -12.66
N ALA A 17 -10.90 -4.86 -12.86
CA ALA A 17 -11.21 -5.79 -11.78
C ALA A 17 -10.25 -5.59 -10.60
N ALA A 18 -10.80 -5.61 -9.38
CA ALA A 18 -9.99 -5.58 -8.18
C ALA A 18 -9.13 -6.84 -8.08
N LYS A 19 -7.85 -6.69 -7.75
CA LYS A 19 -6.93 -7.79 -7.50
C LYS A 19 -6.23 -7.62 -6.16
N THR A 20 -5.78 -8.71 -5.56
CA THR A 20 -4.92 -8.66 -4.37
C THR A 20 -3.47 -8.53 -4.82
N VAL A 21 -2.79 -7.49 -4.34
CA VAL A 21 -1.37 -7.24 -4.59
C VAL A 21 -0.60 -7.24 -3.28
N GLN A 22 0.70 -7.55 -3.36
CA GLN A 22 1.60 -7.46 -2.22
C GLN A 22 2.32 -6.11 -2.26
N ILE A 23 2.21 -5.33 -1.19
CA ILE A 23 2.84 -4.00 -1.10
C ILE A 23 3.72 -3.90 0.14
N ASP A 24 4.83 -3.17 0.02
CA ASP A 24 5.72 -2.82 1.14
C ASP A 24 5.92 -1.31 1.29
N ARG A 25 5.31 -0.52 0.40
CA ARG A 25 5.27 0.93 0.44
C ARG A 25 3.97 1.45 -0.16
N ALA A 26 3.57 2.63 0.30
CA ALA A 26 2.48 3.40 -0.24
C ALA A 26 2.92 4.86 -0.45
N ALA A 27 2.33 5.53 -1.43
CA ALA A 27 2.57 6.92 -1.73
C ALA A 27 1.28 7.61 -2.19
N VAL A 28 1.20 8.92 -2.00
CA VAL A 28 0.14 9.74 -2.58
C VAL A 28 0.56 10.14 -3.99
N ARG A 29 -0.26 9.80 -4.98
CA ARG A 29 -0.17 10.35 -6.33
C ARG A 29 -1.15 11.50 -6.46
N VAL A 30 -0.67 12.59 -7.06
CA VAL A 30 -1.46 13.76 -7.41
C VAL A 30 -1.55 13.83 -8.92
N TYR A 31 -2.74 14.11 -9.45
CA TYR A 31 -2.92 14.29 -10.88
C TYR A 31 -4.05 15.30 -11.14
N GLU A 32 -4.01 15.91 -12.32
CA GLU A 32 -5.05 16.81 -12.80
C GLU A 32 -5.91 16.08 -13.84
N THR A 33 -7.23 16.17 -13.71
CA THR A 33 -8.17 15.62 -14.70
C THR A 33 -8.17 16.49 -15.96
N LEU A 34 -8.68 15.97 -17.08
CA LEU A 34 -8.88 16.77 -18.29
C LEU A 34 -9.86 17.95 -18.08
N CYS A 35 -10.65 17.92 -17.00
CA CYS A 35 -11.57 18.97 -16.60
C CYS A 35 -10.91 20.03 -15.68
N GLY A 36 -9.62 19.90 -15.36
CA GLY A 36 -8.88 20.83 -14.50
C GLY A 36 -9.04 20.57 -12.99
N GLU A 37 -9.61 19.44 -12.59
CA GLU A 37 -9.72 19.09 -11.17
C GLU A 37 -8.43 18.42 -10.69
N VAL A 38 -7.91 18.84 -9.53
CA VAL A 38 -6.78 18.15 -8.90
C VAL A 38 -7.33 17.05 -7.98
N LYS A 39 -6.93 15.81 -8.26
CA LYS A 39 -7.31 14.63 -7.46
C LYS A 39 -6.09 14.00 -6.83
N PHE A 40 -6.33 13.32 -5.71
CA PHE A 40 -5.32 12.61 -4.94
C PHE A 40 -5.72 11.15 -4.79
N ILE A 41 -4.79 10.23 -4.98
CA ILE A 41 -5.02 8.80 -4.79
C ILE A 41 -3.83 8.18 -4.06
N VAL A 42 -4.08 7.20 -3.19
CA VAL A 42 -3.01 6.43 -2.57
C VAL A 42 -2.73 5.22 -3.43
N GLU A 43 -1.48 5.11 -3.86
CA GLU A 43 -0.97 3.97 -4.62
C GLU A 43 -0.02 3.13 -3.76
N GLY A 44 -0.02 1.83 -3.97
CA GLY A 44 0.86 0.87 -3.31
C GLY A 44 1.78 0.18 -4.31
N SER A 45 2.97 -0.18 -3.87
CA SER A 45 3.95 -0.90 -4.67
C SER A 45 4.84 -1.76 -3.79
N ARG A 46 5.63 -2.62 -4.43
CA ARG A 46 6.72 -3.35 -3.80
C ARG A 46 8.05 -2.65 -4.09
N LEU A 47 9.01 -2.72 -3.18
CA LEU A 47 10.34 -2.15 -3.37
C LEU A 47 11.03 -2.84 -4.55
N GLY A 48 11.54 -2.03 -5.50
CA GLY A 48 12.12 -2.52 -6.74
C GLY A 48 11.11 -2.88 -7.83
N ALA A 49 9.81 -2.85 -7.57
CA ALA A 49 8.79 -2.93 -8.61
C ALA A 49 8.58 -1.56 -9.26
N ALA A 50 8.41 -1.55 -10.58
CA ALA A 50 8.05 -0.36 -11.34
C ALA A 50 6.54 -0.06 -11.26
N GLU A 51 5.72 -1.08 -11.02
CA GLU A 51 4.26 -0.98 -11.03
C GLU A 51 3.73 -0.42 -9.70
N TRP A 52 2.79 0.50 -9.81
CA TRP A 52 2.03 1.09 -8.70
C TRP A 52 0.56 0.83 -8.91
N PHE A 53 -0.13 0.46 -7.83
CA PHE A 53 -1.54 0.10 -7.87
C PHE A 53 -2.36 1.06 -7.02
N PRO A 54 -3.50 1.55 -7.51
CA PRO A 54 -4.43 2.28 -6.66
C PRO A 54 -4.96 1.36 -5.56
N ILE A 55 -4.80 1.76 -4.30
CA ILE A 55 -5.20 1.00 -3.10
C ILE A 55 -6.18 1.80 -2.23
N SER A 56 -6.63 2.94 -2.73
CA SER A 56 -7.68 3.77 -2.15
C SER A 56 -8.59 4.30 -3.25
N ARG A 57 -9.74 4.82 -2.83
CA ARG A 57 -10.51 5.75 -3.65
C ARG A 57 -9.73 7.07 -3.85
N GLU A 58 -10.26 7.91 -4.72
CA GLU A 58 -9.79 9.28 -4.91
C GLU A 58 -10.24 10.19 -3.76
N TYR A 59 -9.46 11.23 -3.54
CA TYR A 59 -9.68 12.28 -2.56
C TYR A 59 -9.60 13.65 -3.25
N GLU A 60 -10.39 14.59 -2.74
CA GLU A 60 -10.45 15.98 -3.22
C GLU A 60 -9.41 16.89 -2.53
N ASN A 61 -8.78 16.41 -1.46
CA ASN A 61 -7.81 17.19 -0.70
C ASN A 61 -6.61 16.34 -0.26
N THR A 62 -5.48 17.02 -0.10
CA THR A 62 -4.20 16.41 0.28
C THR A 62 -4.21 15.83 1.69
N ALA A 63 -4.95 16.43 2.63
CA ALA A 63 -4.93 16.04 4.03
C ALA A 63 -5.51 14.63 4.22
N ASP A 64 -6.65 14.35 3.60
CA ASP A 64 -7.32 13.04 3.67
C ASP A 64 -6.49 11.95 2.98
N ALA A 65 -5.91 12.25 1.81
CA ALA A 65 -5.04 11.32 1.10
C ALA A 65 -3.78 10.98 1.92
N LEU A 66 -3.16 11.97 2.56
CA LEU A 66 -2.00 11.75 3.43
C LEU A 66 -2.38 10.98 4.71
N ALA A 67 -3.53 11.27 5.32
CA ALA A 67 -4.02 10.53 6.47
C ALA A 67 -4.18 9.04 6.11
N ARG A 68 -4.80 8.74 4.97
CA ARG A 68 -4.93 7.36 4.49
C ARG A 68 -3.57 6.72 4.18
N CYS A 69 -2.68 7.44 3.52
CA CYS A 69 -1.35 6.93 3.20
C CYS A 69 -0.56 6.56 4.47
N ARG A 70 -0.62 7.40 5.51
CA ARG A 70 0.02 7.12 6.81
C ARG A 70 -0.56 5.91 7.50
N GLU A 71 -1.89 5.76 7.45
CA GLU A 71 -2.57 4.58 8.01
C GLU A 71 -2.10 3.29 7.32
N ILE A 72 -2.04 3.27 5.99
CA ILE A 72 -1.58 2.10 5.22
C ILE A 72 -0.10 1.81 5.51
N MET A 73 0.75 2.84 5.58
CA MET A 73 2.16 2.67 5.94
C MET A 73 2.32 2.06 7.34
N LYS A 74 1.51 2.47 8.31
CA LYS A 74 1.49 1.87 9.64
C LYS A 74 1.07 0.40 9.61
N GLN A 75 0.05 0.04 8.82
CA GLN A 75 -0.39 -1.35 8.64
C GLN A 75 0.71 -2.22 8.02
N ILE A 76 1.45 -1.69 7.04
CA ILE A 76 2.62 -2.35 6.44
C ILE A 76 3.69 -2.64 7.50
N GLU A 77 4.04 -1.65 8.33
CA GLU A 77 5.04 -1.80 9.38
C GLU A 77 4.62 -2.85 10.43
N GLU A 78 3.35 -2.84 10.84
CA GLU A 78 2.79 -3.82 11.76
C GLU A 78 2.81 -5.23 11.16
N ALA A 79 2.38 -5.39 9.91
CA ALA A 79 2.41 -6.67 9.20
C ALA A 79 3.84 -7.22 9.09
N LYS A 80 4.80 -6.36 8.75
CA LYS A 80 6.23 -6.71 8.70
C LYS A 80 6.77 -7.14 10.06
N ARG A 81 6.41 -6.43 11.13
CA ARG A 81 6.81 -6.77 12.50
C ARG A 81 6.25 -8.13 12.93
N SER A 82 4.97 -8.38 12.65
CA SER A 82 4.33 -9.66 12.96
C SER A 82 4.94 -10.83 12.20
N ASP A 83 5.34 -10.65 10.94
CA ASP A 83 6.01 -11.71 10.16
C ASP A 83 7.38 -12.06 10.76
N LEU A 84 8.17 -11.04 11.14
CA LEU A 84 9.47 -11.23 11.80
C LEU A 84 9.34 -11.94 13.16
N GLN A 85 8.31 -11.62 13.96
CA GLN A 85 8.06 -12.28 15.25
C GLN A 85 7.70 -13.76 15.08
N LYS A 86 6.91 -14.11 14.07
CA LYS A 86 6.59 -15.51 13.74
C LYS A 86 7.84 -16.28 13.34
N GLU A 87 8.77 -15.66 12.61
CA GLU A 87 10.03 -16.29 12.22
C GLU A 87 10.94 -16.56 13.44
N SER A 88 11.04 -15.61 14.37
CA SER A 88 11.85 -15.78 15.59
C SER A 88 11.30 -16.85 16.53
N GLY A 89 9.98 -16.87 16.77
CA GLY A 89 9.36 -17.89 17.64
C GLY A 89 9.51 -19.32 17.11
N TYR A 90 9.62 -19.50 15.79
CA TYR A 90 9.86 -20.80 15.17
C TYR A 90 11.31 -21.29 15.33
N ARG A 91 12.29 -20.37 15.47
CA ARG A 91 13.70 -20.74 15.65
C ARG A 91 14.04 -21.17 17.08
N ASP A 92 13.30 -20.69 18.08
CA ASP A 92 13.51 -21.07 19.48
C ASP A 92 12.85 -22.42 19.86
N SER A 93 12.23 -23.10 18.89
CA SER A 93 11.46 -24.34 19.08
C SER A 93 12.21 -25.64 18.72
N TYR A 94 13.51 -25.57 18.40
CA TYR A 94 14.34 -26.72 17.99
C TYR A 94 15.66 -26.81 18.76
#